data_AF-A0A5D2DML0-F1
#
_entry.id   AF-A0A5D2DML0-F1
#
_cell.length_a   1.000
_cell.length_b   1.000
_cell.length_c   1.000
_cell.angle_alpha   90.00
_cell.angle_beta   90.00
_cell.angle_gamma   90.00
#
_symmetry.space_group_name_H-M   'P 1'
#
loop_
_entity.id
_entity.type
_entity.pdbx_description
1 polymer ?
#
loop_
_entity_poly.entity_id
_entity_poly.type
_entity_poly.pdbx_seq_one_letter_code
_entity_poly.pdbx_strand_id
1 'polypeptide(L)'
;MDTYSVNDFPVKGRFPKLEDDLISSLNVEIRMEEVSLGVDGFHVKFYQANWDIVGKNVYTMVHKVFMGGSLDPELNRTLLVLIPKSIGTNTIKQW
;
A
#
# COMPACT_ATOMS: atom_id res chain seq x y z
N MET A 1 8.75 -29.34 -9.05
CA MET A 1 9.23 -27.93 -9.13
C MET A 1 8.36 -27.30 -10.17
N ASP A 2 7.25 -26.73 -9.73
CA ASP A 2 6.21 -26.29 -10.65
C ASP A 2 6.57 -24.90 -11.15
N THR A 3 6.88 -24.83 -12.44
CA THR A 3 7.22 -23.58 -13.12
C THR A 3 5.94 -22.83 -13.44
N TYR A 4 5.59 -21.83 -12.64
CA TYR A 4 4.47 -20.95 -12.92
C TYR A 4 4.78 -20.09 -14.15
N SER A 5 4.05 -20.32 -15.24
CA SER A 5 4.06 -19.43 -16.40
C SER A 5 3.16 -18.23 -16.11
N VAL A 6 3.61 -17.02 -16.43
CA VAL A 6 2.84 -15.76 -16.29
C VAL A 6 1.44 -15.82 -16.94
N ASN A 7 1.21 -16.78 -17.84
CA ASN A 7 -0.06 -16.98 -18.52
C ASN A 7 -1.08 -17.86 -17.76
N ASP A 8 -0.73 -18.45 -16.61
CA ASP A 8 -1.60 -19.37 -15.86
C ASP A 8 -2.54 -18.69 -14.85
N PHE A 9 -2.59 -17.36 -14.79
CA PHE A 9 -3.55 -16.66 -13.94
C PHE A 9 -4.96 -16.71 -14.58
N PRO A 10 -5.96 -17.33 -13.92
CA PRO A 10 -7.26 -17.63 -14.53
C PRO A 10 -8.11 -16.39 -14.85
N VAL A 11 -7.70 -15.20 -14.42
CA VAL A 11 -8.44 -13.96 -14.65
C VAL A 11 -7.48 -12.81 -14.92
N LYS A 12 -7.18 -12.53 -16.20
CA LYS A 12 -6.55 -11.26 -16.59
C LYS A 12 -7.55 -10.11 -16.36
N GLY A 13 -7.19 -9.16 -15.51
CA GLY A 13 -7.79 -7.81 -15.49
C GLY A 13 -9.20 -7.66 -14.91
N ARG A 14 -9.76 -8.65 -14.22
CA ARG A 14 -11.03 -8.46 -13.49
C ARG A 14 -10.73 -8.03 -12.06
N PHE A 15 -10.27 -6.79 -11.89
CA PHE A 15 -10.17 -6.19 -10.56
C PHE A 15 -11.57 -6.08 -9.95
N PRO A 16 -11.74 -6.38 -8.65
CA PRO A 16 -13.00 -6.15 -7.96
C PRO A 16 -13.44 -4.70 -8.17
N LYS A 17 -14.73 -4.50 -8.50
CA LYS A 17 -15.30 -3.16 -8.43
C LYS A 17 -15.32 -2.79 -6.95
N LEU A 18 -14.58 -1.74 -6.58
CA LEU A 18 -14.67 -1.18 -5.23
C LEU A 18 -16.06 -0.59 -5.07
N GLU A 19 -16.75 -0.99 -4.00
CA GLU A 19 -18.02 -0.38 -3.60
C GLU A 19 -17.80 1.08 -3.18
N ASP A 20 -18.82 1.92 -3.33
CA ASP A 20 -18.69 3.37 -3.13
C ASP A 20 -18.31 3.73 -1.68
N ASP A 21 -18.69 2.89 -0.71
CA ASP A 21 -18.30 3.00 0.70
C ASP A 21 -16.78 2.75 0.88
N LEU A 22 -16.21 1.73 0.24
CA LEU A 22 -14.77 1.47 0.24
C LEU A 22 -14.00 2.61 -0.43
N ILE A 23 -14.50 3.13 -1.56
CA ILE A 23 -13.92 4.31 -2.22
C ILE A 23 -13.93 5.52 -1.27
N SER A 24 -15.03 5.73 -0.55
CA SER A 24 -15.15 6.85 0.40
C SER A 24 -14.15 6.74 1.55
N SER A 25 -13.84 5.51 2.00
CA SER A 25 -12.85 5.26 3.06
C SER A 25 -11.42 5.65 2.66
N LEU A 26 -11.09 5.59 1.37
CA LEU A 26 -9.78 5.99 0.85
C LEU A 26 -9.58 7.52 0.86
N ASN A 27 -10.67 8.28 0.90
CA ASN A 27 -10.66 9.74 0.87
C ASN A 27 -10.87 10.37 2.25
N VAL A 28 -10.78 9.56 3.31
CA VAL A 28 -10.83 10.05 4.69
C VAL A 28 -9.57 10.87 4.98
N GLU A 29 -9.74 11.99 5.67
CA GLU A 29 -8.62 12.81 6.10
C GLU A 29 -7.73 12.02 7.06
N ILE A 30 -6.48 11.82 6.67
CA ILE A 30 -5.49 11.14 7.50
C ILE A 30 -5.09 12.08 8.64
N ARG A 31 -4.94 11.63 9.88
CA ARG A 31 -4.32 12.43 10.96
C ARG A 31 -2.84 12.08 11.06
N MET A 32 -1.98 13.07 11.30
CA MET A 32 -0.52 12.83 11.35
C MET A 32 -0.10 11.88 12.48
N GLU A 33 -0.94 11.79 13.52
CA GLU A 33 -0.77 10.90 14.68
C GLU A 33 -1.03 9.42 14.32
N GLU A 34 -1.70 9.14 13.20
CA GLU A 34 -2.10 7.79 12.79
C GLU A 34 -1.11 7.14 11.81
N VAL A 35 -0.13 7.90 11.30
CA VAL A 35 0.77 7.44 10.23
C VAL A 35 2.24 7.73 10.52
N SER A 36 3.05 6.67 10.50
CA SER A 36 4.51 6.76 10.55
C SER A 36 5.08 7.22 9.19
N LEU A 37 6.34 7.66 9.20
CA LEU A 37 7.14 7.85 7.99
C LEU A 37 7.38 6.52 7.27
N GLY A 38 7.39 6.57 5.94
CA GLY A 38 7.89 5.48 5.11
C GLY A 38 9.42 5.33 5.22
N VAL A 39 9.96 4.29 4.58
CA VAL A 39 11.41 4.07 4.46
C VAL A 39 12.12 5.24 3.77
N ASP A 40 11.39 5.99 2.95
CA ASP A 40 11.80 7.20 2.24
C ASP A 40 11.81 8.46 3.10
N GLY A 41 11.32 8.39 4.34
CA GLY A 41 11.19 9.55 5.23
C GLY A 41 10.02 10.47 4.91
N PHE A 42 9.04 10.05 4.09
CA PHE A 42 7.83 10.81 3.80
C PHE A 42 6.58 10.18 4.44
N HIS A 43 5.62 11.01 4.84
CA HIS A 43 4.30 10.56 5.25
C HIS A 43 3.40 10.31 4.04
N VAL A 44 2.40 9.45 4.17
CA VAL A 44 1.37 9.24 3.12
C VAL A 44 0.67 10.55 2.69
N LYS A 45 0.51 11.52 3.59
CA LYS A 45 -0.02 12.85 3.27
C LYS A 45 0.79 13.60 2.21
N PHE A 46 2.11 13.45 2.22
CA PHE A 46 2.97 14.06 1.21
C PHE A 46 2.59 13.58 -0.19
N TYR A 47 2.39 12.27 -0.34
CA TYR A 47 1.99 11.65 -1.60
C TYR A 47 0.59 12.05 -2.05
N GLN A 48 -0.37 12.14 -1.12
CA GLN A 48 -1.72 12.61 -1.42
C GLN A 48 -1.73 14.08 -1.85
N ALA A 49 -1.01 14.95 -1.14
CA ALA A 49 -0.98 16.39 -1.41
C ALA A 49 -0.26 16.76 -2.71
N ASN A 50 0.68 15.92 -3.16
CA ASN A 50 1.47 16.14 -4.37
C ASN A 50 1.12 15.13 -5.47
N TRP A 51 -0.10 14.57 -5.45
CA TRP A 51 -0.53 13.54 -6.40
C TRP A 51 -0.52 14.01 -7.86
N ASP A 52 -0.73 15.31 -8.09
CA ASP A 52 -0.57 15.98 -9.38
C ASP A 52 0.85 15.87 -9.94
N ILE A 53 1.87 15.79 -9.06
CA ILE A 53 3.27 15.65 -9.43
C ILE A 53 3.66 14.16 -9.53
N VAL A 54 3.40 13.37 -8.49
CA VAL A 54 3.91 12.00 -8.36
C VAL A 54 3.00 10.94 -9.01
N GLY A 55 1.70 11.22 -9.14
CA GLY A 55 0.68 10.25 -9.53
C GLY A 55 0.91 9.64 -10.91
N LYS A 56 1.38 10.44 -11.88
CA LYS A 56 1.72 9.93 -13.23
C LYS A 56 2.86 8.91 -13.19
N ASN A 57 3.87 9.14 -12.35
CA ASN A 57 5.01 8.23 -12.22
C ASN A 57 4.58 6.94 -11.52
N VAL A 58 3.81 7.05 -10.44
CA VAL A 58 3.24 5.90 -9.72
C VAL A 58 2.37 5.06 -10.65
N TYR A 59 1.45 5.68 -11.41
CA TYR A 59 0.63 4.97 -12.39
C TYR A 59 1.48 4.25 -13.43
N THR A 60 2.46 4.94 -14.02
CA THR A 60 3.32 4.37 -15.07
C THR A 60 4.11 3.17 -14.55
N MET A 61 4.63 3.26 -13.34
CA MET A 61 5.35 2.19 -12.65
C MET A 61 4.44 0.98 -12.43
N VAL A 62 3.27 1.19 -11.83
CA VAL A 62 2.28 0.13 -11.57
C VAL A 62 1.83 -0.54 -12.87
N HIS A 63 1.53 0.26 -13.90
CA HIS A 63 1.14 -0.22 -15.21
C HIS A 63 2.23 -1.11 -15.85
N LYS A 64 3.51 -0.70 -15.78
CA LYS A 64 4.64 -1.50 -16.28
C LYS A 64 4.74 -2.86 -15.58
N VAL A 65 4.54 -2.89 -14.26
CA VAL A 65 4.55 -4.16 -13.50
C VAL A 65 3.43 -5.08 -13.97
N PHE A 66 2.21 -4.55 -14.14
CA PHE A 66 1.08 -5.33 -14.67
C PHE A 66 1.29 -5.83 -16.11
N MET A 67 2.10 -5.14 -16.91
CA MET A 67 2.50 -5.60 -18.24
C MET A 67 3.62 -6.67 -18.22
N GLY A 68 4.07 -7.12 -17.05
CA GLY A 68 5.14 -8.10 -16.90
C GLY A 68 6.54 -7.50 -16.71
N GLY A 69 6.63 -6.19 -16.48
CA GLY A 69 7.88 -5.53 -16.08
C GLY A 69 8.27 -5.84 -14.64
N SER A 70 9.52 -5.61 -14.29
CA SER A 70 10.02 -5.74 -12.92
C SER A 70 9.62 -4.57 -12.04
N LEU A 71 9.22 -4.85 -10.80
CA LEU A 71 9.09 -3.84 -9.75
C LEU A 71 10.48 -3.52 -9.17
N ASP A 72 10.76 -2.25 -8.91
CA ASP A 72 11.98 -1.83 -8.25
C ASP A 72 12.06 -2.48 -6.83
N PRO A 73 13.10 -3.25 -6.52
CA PRO A 73 13.26 -3.86 -5.20
C PRO A 73 13.25 -2.86 -4.04
N GLU A 74 13.62 -1.59 -4.27
CA GLU A 74 13.56 -0.56 -3.24
C GLU A 74 12.14 -0.29 -2.77
N LEU A 75 11.14 -0.45 -3.63
CA LEU A 75 9.73 -0.28 -3.29
C LEU A 75 9.19 -1.40 -2.39
N ASN A 76 9.87 -2.54 -2.32
CA ASN A 76 9.53 -3.64 -1.41
C ASN A 76 10.16 -3.50 -0.02
N ARG A 77 10.95 -2.45 0.23
CA ARG A 77 11.53 -2.21 1.55
C ARG A 77 10.42 -1.87 2.54
N THR A 78 10.29 -2.69 3.58
CA THR A 78 9.33 -2.48 4.67
C THR A 78 10.07 -2.00 5.92
N LEU A 79 9.59 -0.91 6.53
CA LEU A 79 10.10 -0.43 7.81
C LEU A 79 9.50 -1.29 8.94
N LEU A 80 10.33 -2.14 9.54
CA LEU A 80 9.95 -2.92 10.72
C LEU A 80 10.26 -2.13 11.99
N VAL A 81 9.24 -1.82 12.78
CA VAL A 81 9.38 -1.19 14.09
C VAL A 81 8.84 -2.14 15.15
N LEU A 82 9.62 -2.38 16.20
CA LEU A 82 9.17 -3.13 17.35
C LEU A 82 8.27 -2.23 18.21
N ILE A 83 6.99 -2.58 18.30
CA ILE A 83 6.08 -1.96 19.26
C ILE A 83 6.22 -2.73 20.57
N PRO A 84 6.83 -2.15 21.63
CA PRO A 84 6.97 -2.84 22.89
C PRO A 84 5.59 -3.16 23.45
N LYS A 85 5.31 -4.44 23.63
CA LYS A 85 4.13 -4.88 24.38
C LYS A 85 4.41 -4.63 25.86
N SER A 86 3.53 -3.90 26.53
CA SER A 86 3.59 -3.76 27.99
C SER A 86 3.38 -5.13 28.64
N ILE A 87 4.32 -5.55 29.48
CA ILE A 87 4.22 -6.79 30.26
C ILE A 87 3.01 -6.66 31.20
N GLY A 88 2.10 -7.62 31.15
CA GLY A 88 0.94 -7.69 32.06
C GLY A 88 -0.36 -7.08 31.55
N THR A 89 -0.50 -6.74 30.26
CA THR A 89 -1.81 -6.34 29.71
C THR A 89 -2.78 -7.51 29.65
N ASN A 90 -3.65 -7.58 30.64
CA ASN A 90 -4.80 -8.48 30.75
C ASN A 90 -6.14 -7.82 30.35
N THR A 91 -6.10 -6.56 29.87
CA THR A 91 -7.31 -5.81 29.49
C THR A 91 -7.25 -5.41 28.03
N ILE A 92 -8.19 -5.93 27.24
CA ILE A 92 -8.47 -5.44 25.89
C ILE A 92 -9.34 -4.20 26.04
N LYS A 93 -8.88 -3.03 25.60
CA LYS A 93 -9.76 -1.88 25.41
C LYS A 93 -10.66 -2.17 24.21
N GLN A 94 -11.86 -2.68 24.47
CA GLN A 94 -12.95 -2.66 23.50
C GLN A 94 -13.55 -1.25 23.49
N TRP A 95 -13.66 -0.70 22.28
CA TRP A 95 -14.46 0.49 21.98
C TRP A 95 -15.89 0.04 21.66
#